data_AF-A0A7G8X9F3-F1
#
_entry.id   AF-A0A7G8X9F3-F1
#
_cell.length_a   1.000
_cell.length_b   1.000
_cell.length_c   1.000
_cell.angle_alpha   90.00
_cell.angle_beta   90.00
_cell.angle_gamma   90.00
#
_symmetry.space_group_name_H-M   'P 1'
#
loop_
_entity.id
_entity.type
_entity.pdbx_description
1 polymer ?
#
loop_
_entity_poly.entity_id
_entity_poly.type
_entity_poly.pdbx_seq_one_letter_code
_entity_poly.pdbx_strand_id
1 'polypeptide(L)'
;MKNHSKCSMLIGIDGLGGSGKTMYAYKLQQQLEGSVILHLDDFVHKKEVRYNENYEEWYCYYHLQWRYDYLIQKLLLPLKSGLDVNETIEVYNRETDSYILREIEIPAGTTVIVEGVFLQRPELRPYFEIVVYLELDQETRLKRITDRDIYMGNKKEIALKYDQRYFPAEEKYIEQCNPLALADIVENEVKEGLV
;
A
#
# COMPACT_ATOMS: atom_id res chain seq x y z
N MET A 1 19.43 16.68 28.31
CA MET A 1 19.53 15.25 27.93
C MET A 1 19.43 15.20 26.42
N LYS A 2 20.45 14.71 25.70
CA LYS A 2 20.35 14.52 24.25
C LYS A 2 19.57 13.22 24.03
N ASN A 3 18.26 13.31 23.78
CA ASN A 3 17.49 12.16 23.31
C ASN A 3 18.19 11.65 22.05
N HIS A 4 18.76 10.46 22.12
CA HIS A 4 19.14 9.73 20.92
C HIS A 4 17.81 9.19 20.39
N SER A 5 17.14 9.96 19.54
CA SER A 5 15.88 9.53 18.96
C SER A 5 16.10 8.24 18.19
N LYS A 6 15.45 7.17 18.63
CA LYS A 6 15.52 5.86 17.97
C LYS A 6 14.83 6.00 16.61
N CYS A 7 15.46 5.56 15.53
CA CYS A 7 14.80 5.54 14.23
C CYS A 7 13.61 4.58 14.27
N SER A 8 12.49 4.98 13.65
CA SER A 8 11.31 4.13 13.53
C SER A 8 11.60 2.95 12.61
N MET A 9 10.99 1.80 12.91
CA MET A 9 11.08 0.60 12.07
C MET A 9 9.92 0.61 11.08
N LEU A 10 10.21 0.74 9.80
CA LEU A 10 9.25 0.77 8.70
C LEU A 10 9.18 -0.62 8.05
N ILE A 11 8.03 -1.27 8.17
CA ILE A 11 7.74 -2.59 7.61
C ILE A 11 6.77 -2.42 6.43
N GLY A 12 7.15 -2.88 5.25
CA GLY A 12 6.27 -2.93 4.08
C GLY A 12 5.49 -4.25 4.02
N ILE A 13 4.17 -4.20 3.89
CA ILE A 13 3.31 -5.35 3.58
C ILE A 13 2.85 -5.20 2.13
N ASP A 14 3.62 -5.78 1.23
CA ASP A 14 3.42 -5.74 -0.21
C ASP A 14 2.63 -6.97 -0.70
N GLY A 15 2.07 -6.87 -1.90
CA GLY A 15 1.27 -7.90 -2.52
C GLY A 15 0.25 -7.30 -3.47
N LEU A 16 -0.20 -8.10 -4.43
CA LEU A 16 -1.08 -7.62 -5.49
C LEU A 16 -2.54 -7.46 -5.01
N GLY A 17 -3.43 -6.91 -5.86
CA GLY A 17 -4.84 -6.74 -5.51
C GLY A 17 -5.46 -8.06 -5.07
N GLY A 18 -6.19 -8.08 -3.94
CA GLY A 18 -6.85 -9.28 -3.43
C GLY A 18 -5.97 -10.26 -2.62
N SER A 19 -4.69 -9.96 -2.38
CA SER A 19 -3.78 -10.87 -1.64
C SER A 19 -4.02 -10.96 -0.13
N GLY A 20 -4.72 -9.98 0.47
CA GLY A 20 -5.02 -9.97 1.91
C GLY A 20 -4.10 -9.09 2.78
N LYS A 21 -3.31 -8.19 2.17
CA LYS A 21 -2.38 -7.28 2.86
C LYS A 21 -2.96 -6.59 4.08
N THR A 22 -4.11 -5.93 3.94
CA THR A 22 -4.76 -5.20 5.02
C THR A 22 -5.07 -6.11 6.22
N MET A 23 -5.56 -7.33 5.98
CA MET A 23 -5.81 -8.31 7.05
C MET A 23 -4.49 -8.77 7.70
N TYR A 24 -3.46 -9.04 6.90
CA TYR A 24 -2.14 -9.41 7.43
C TYR A 24 -1.54 -8.28 8.28
N ALA A 25 -1.63 -7.03 7.83
CA ALA A 25 -1.16 -5.85 8.57
C ALA A 25 -1.83 -5.73 9.94
N TYR A 26 -3.15 -5.92 10.03
CA TYR A 26 -3.86 -5.92 11.31
C TYR A 26 -3.45 -7.08 12.22
N LYS A 27 -3.26 -8.30 11.67
CA LYS A 27 -2.76 -9.44 12.46
C LYS A 27 -1.35 -9.17 13.00
N LEU A 28 -0.48 -8.59 12.17
CA LEU A 28 0.88 -8.23 12.58
C LEU A 28 0.86 -7.12 13.63
N GLN A 29 -0.01 -6.12 13.49
CA GLN A 29 -0.18 -5.05 14.48
C GLN A 29 -0.59 -5.59 15.86
N GLN A 30 -1.41 -6.65 15.93
CA GLN A 30 -1.76 -7.30 17.20
C GLN A 30 -0.55 -7.95 17.89
N GLN A 31 0.46 -8.38 17.12
CA GLN A 31 1.69 -8.95 17.66
C GLN A 31 2.75 -7.89 17.97
N LEU A 32 2.66 -6.73 17.33
CA LEU A 32 3.56 -5.59 17.50
C LEU A 32 2.80 -4.45 18.20
N GLU A 33 2.52 -4.63 19.50
CA GLU A 33 1.81 -3.64 20.31
C GLU A 33 2.45 -2.24 20.20
N GLY A 34 1.61 -1.22 20.04
CA GLY A 34 2.06 0.16 19.84
C GLY A 34 2.50 0.50 18.42
N SER A 35 2.40 -0.43 17.46
CA SER A 35 2.66 -0.14 16.05
C SER A 35 1.52 0.62 15.37
N VAL A 36 1.87 1.39 14.34
CA VAL A 36 0.93 2.19 13.53
C VAL A 36 0.82 1.60 12.13
N ILE A 37 -0.40 1.50 11.58
CA ILE A 37 -0.61 1.11 10.18
C ILE A 37 -0.84 2.36 9.32
N LEU A 38 -0.14 2.43 8.19
CA LEU A 38 -0.40 3.38 7.12
C LEU A 38 -0.89 2.61 5.88
N HIS A 39 -2.03 3.03 5.35
CA HIS A 39 -2.58 2.46 4.12
C HIS A 39 -2.10 3.29 2.94
N LEU A 40 -1.43 2.67 1.96
CA LEU A 40 -0.98 3.38 0.77
C LEU A 40 -2.16 4.01 0.01
N ASP A 41 -3.33 3.39 0.06
CA ASP A 41 -4.55 3.88 -0.59
C ASP A 41 -5.09 5.19 0.00
N ASP A 42 -4.63 5.61 1.19
CA ASP A 42 -4.89 6.97 1.72
C ASP A 42 -4.17 8.05 0.89
N PHE A 43 -3.11 7.69 0.16
CA PHE A 43 -2.23 8.63 -0.54
C PHE A 43 -2.39 8.56 -2.06
N VAL A 44 -3.58 8.25 -2.56
CA VAL A 44 -3.86 8.31 -4.00
C VAL A 44 -4.09 9.74 -4.49
N HIS A 45 -3.81 10.00 -5.77
CA HIS A 45 -4.24 11.22 -6.43
C HIS A 45 -5.77 11.23 -6.65
N LYS A 46 -6.34 12.42 -6.92
CA LYS A 46 -7.73 12.57 -7.40
C LYS A 46 -7.93 11.89 -8.76
N LYS A 47 -9.19 11.57 -9.09
CA LYS A 47 -9.52 10.89 -10.36
C LYS A 47 -9.05 11.66 -11.58
N GLU A 48 -9.14 12.99 -11.58
CA GLU A 48 -8.71 13.86 -12.68
C GLU A 48 -7.24 13.68 -13.08
N VAL A 49 -6.38 13.21 -12.16
CA VAL A 49 -4.96 12.92 -12.45
C VAL A 49 -4.77 11.49 -12.91
N ARG A 50 -5.40 10.53 -12.23
CA ARG A 50 -5.15 9.08 -12.39
C ARG A 50 -6.10 8.35 -13.34
N TYR A 51 -7.04 9.06 -13.94
CA TYR A 51 -7.83 8.61 -15.08
C TYR A 51 -7.64 9.64 -16.20
N ASN A 52 -6.63 9.38 -17.03
CA ASN A 52 -6.20 10.29 -18.07
C ASN A 52 -6.24 9.56 -19.41
N GLU A 53 -7.13 9.99 -20.29
CA GLU A 53 -7.39 9.35 -21.59
C GLU A 53 -6.20 9.39 -22.56
N ASN A 54 -5.17 10.19 -22.27
CA ASN A 54 -3.93 10.23 -23.06
C ASN A 54 -3.00 9.04 -22.77
N TYR A 55 -3.29 8.23 -21.75
CA TYR A 55 -2.47 7.08 -21.36
C TYR A 55 -3.32 5.83 -21.24
N GLU A 56 -2.68 4.67 -21.40
CA GLU A 56 -3.31 3.39 -21.14
C GLU A 56 -3.72 3.28 -19.66
N GLU A 57 -4.81 2.54 -19.39
CA GLU A 57 -5.38 2.39 -18.05
C GLU A 57 -4.35 1.84 -17.05
N TRP A 58 -3.57 0.83 -17.46
CA TRP A 58 -2.50 0.26 -16.63
C TRP A 58 -1.41 1.27 -16.31
N TYR A 59 -1.06 2.13 -17.27
CA TYR A 59 -0.05 3.17 -17.07
C TYR A 59 -0.54 4.18 -16.04
N CYS A 60 -1.81 4.61 -16.16
CA CYS A 60 -2.43 5.47 -15.18
C CYS A 60 -2.43 4.84 -13.79
N TYR A 61 -2.77 3.55 -13.68
CA TYR A 61 -2.77 2.86 -12.40
C TYR A 61 -1.37 2.71 -11.82
N TYR A 62 -0.38 2.38 -12.62
CA TYR A 62 0.98 2.16 -12.13
C TYR A 62 1.72 3.48 -11.85
N HIS A 63 1.59 4.51 -12.69
CA HIS A 63 2.42 5.72 -12.60
C HIS A 63 1.72 6.95 -12.01
N LEU A 64 0.39 7.06 -12.11
CA LEU A 64 -0.33 8.31 -11.76
C LEU A 64 -1.21 8.16 -10.51
N GLN A 65 -1.36 6.94 -10.00
CA GLN A 65 -2.33 6.62 -8.97
C GLN A 65 -1.94 7.15 -7.59
N TRP A 66 -0.65 7.13 -7.21
CA TRP A 66 -0.21 7.44 -5.85
C TRP A 66 0.71 8.66 -5.75
N ARG A 67 0.54 9.41 -4.65
CA ARG A 67 1.38 10.53 -4.20
C ARG A 67 2.54 10.02 -3.35
N TYR A 68 3.44 9.23 -3.94
CA TYR A 68 4.57 8.64 -3.19
C TYR A 68 5.49 9.70 -2.59
N ASP A 69 5.75 10.78 -3.33
CA ASP A 69 6.51 11.93 -2.86
C ASP A 69 5.91 12.54 -1.58
N TYR A 70 4.58 12.70 -1.54
CA TYR A 70 3.87 13.21 -0.38
C TYR A 70 3.98 12.26 0.82
N LEU A 71 3.72 10.96 0.63
CA LEU A 71 3.85 9.93 1.67
C LEU A 71 5.27 9.90 2.24
N ILE A 72 6.28 9.93 1.36
CA ILE A 72 7.69 9.91 1.74
C ILE A 72 8.03 11.15 2.56
N GLN A 73 7.75 12.35 2.06
CA GLN A 73 8.16 13.59 2.70
C GLN A 73 7.45 13.82 4.03
N LYS A 74 6.16 13.49 4.09
CA LYS A 74 5.34 13.73 5.28
C LYS A 74 5.54 12.69 6.37
N LEU A 75 5.78 11.42 6.01
CA LEU A 75 5.76 10.32 6.96
C LEU A 75 7.06 9.50 6.95
N LEU A 76 7.41 8.87 5.82
CA LEU A 76 8.45 7.84 5.82
C LEU A 76 9.85 8.41 6.09
N LEU A 77 10.20 9.53 5.47
CA LEU A 77 11.52 10.15 5.61
C LEU A 77 11.76 10.70 7.04
N PRO A 78 10.84 11.47 7.66
CA PRO A 78 10.99 11.89 9.06
C PRO A 78 11.14 10.70 10.02
N LEU A 79 10.26 9.70 9.91
CA LEU A 79 10.26 8.52 10.79
C LEU A 79 11.56 7.72 10.68
N LYS A 80 12.03 7.47 9.46
CA LYS A 80 13.31 6.78 9.20
C LYS A 80 14.50 7.58 9.73
N SER A 81 14.39 8.92 9.74
CA SER A 81 15.41 9.82 10.28
C SER A 81 15.36 9.95 11.81
N GLY A 82 14.46 9.22 12.49
CA GLY A 82 14.30 9.30 13.95
C GLY A 82 13.63 10.59 14.42
N LEU A 83 12.78 11.20 13.59
CA LEU A 83 11.98 12.36 13.97
C LEU A 83 10.55 11.92 14.28
N ASP A 84 9.95 12.58 15.27
CA ASP A 84 8.50 12.48 15.51
C ASP A 84 7.75 13.05 14.31
N VAL A 85 6.61 12.45 13.98
CA VAL A 85 5.64 13.02 13.06
C VAL A 85 4.48 13.57 13.89
N ASN A 86 4.26 14.87 13.82
CA ASN A 86 3.11 15.56 14.42
C ASN A 86 2.54 16.51 13.36
N GLU A 87 1.76 15.96 12.44
CA GLU A 87 1.37 16.65 11.21
C GLU A 87 -0.14 16.55 10.98
N THR A 88 -0.69 17.52 10.25
CA THR A 88 -1.97 17.38 9.59
C THR A 88 -1.70 16.94 8.15
N ILE A 89 -2.11 15.73 7.81
CA ILE A 89 -1.91 15.14 6.48
C ILE A 89 -3.20 15.09 5.67
N GLU A 90 -3.05 15.10 4.35
CA GLU A 90 -4.14 14.91 3.41
C GLU A 90 -4.32 13.43 3.08
N VAL A 91 -5.49 12.88 3.40
CA VAL A 91 -5.88 11.52 3.01
C VAL A 91 -7.03 11.57 2.00
N TYR A 92 -7.03 10.64 1.05
CA TYR A 92 -8.02 10.62 -0.02
C TYR A 92 -9.38 10.10 0.46
N ASN A 93 -10.42 10.90 0.24
CA ASN A 93 -11.81 10.47 0.37
C ASN A 93 -12.35 10.08 -1.01
N ARG A 94 -12.65 8.80 -1.16
CA ARG A 94 -13.12 8.20 -2.40
C ARG A 94 -14.55 8.62 -2.78
N GLU A 95 -15.42 8.86 -1.80
CA GLU A 95 -16.83 9.20 -2.03
C GLU A 95 -16.96 10.57 -2.69
N THR A 96 -16.14 11.52 -2.23
CA THR A 96 -16.15 12.92 -2.69
C THR A 96 -15.05 13.24 -3.71
N ASP A 97 -14.16 12.28 -4.00
CA ASP A 97 -12.95 12.49 -4.83
C ASP A 97 -12.12 13.71 -4.37
N SER A 98 -11.95 13.84 -3.06
CA SER A 98 -11.27 14.99 -2.44
C SER A 98 -10.25 14.54 -1.41
N TYR A 99 -9.46 15.47 -0.90
CA TYR A 99 -8.60 15.22 0.26
C TYR A 99 -9.30 15.72 1.51
N ILE A 100 -9.23 14.93 2.58
CA ILE A 100 -9.63 15.32 3.93
C ILE A 100 -8.38 15.41 4.81
N LEU A 101 -8.41 16.30 5.79
CA LEU A 101 -7.32 16.49 6.72
C LEU A 101 -7.44 15.50 7.88
N ARG A 102 -6.33 14.82 8.18
CA ARG A 102 -6.18 13.91 9.33
C ARG A 102 -4.98 14.35 10.15
N GLU A 103 -5.20 14.56 11.44
CA GLU A 103 -4.09 14.73 12.39
C GLU A 103 -3.43 13.38 12.65
N ILE A 104 -2.11 13.35 12.63
CA ILE A 104 -1.33 12.15 12.89
C ILE A 104 -0.16 12.47 13.82
N GLU A 105 -0.04 11.66 14.86
CA GLU A 105 1.05 11.69 15.83
C GLU A 105 1.71 10.31 15.86
N ILE A 106 2.98 10.25 15.46
CA ILE A 106 3.80 9.04 15.49
C ILE A 106 5.15 9.41 16.12
N PRO A 107 5.39 9.02 17.38
CA PRO A 107 6.67 9.22 18.02
C PRO A 107 7.80 8.48 17.29
N ALA A 108 9.00 9.05 17.30
CA ALA A 108 10.20 8.42 16.81
C ALA A 108 10.45 7.07 17.52
N GLY A 109 10.84 6.06 16.74
CA GLY A 109 11.11 4.71 17.26
C GLY A 109 9.87 3.82 17.30
N THR A 110 8.71 4.33 16.89
CA THR A 110 7.49 3.54 16.67
C THR A 110 7.69 2.59 15.50
N THR A 111 7.21 1.35 15.62
CA THR A 111 7.12 0.45 14.46
C THR A 111 5.94 0.88 13.59
N VAL A 112 6.20 1.13 12.31
CA VAL A 112 5.18 1.55 11.34
C VAL A 112 5.06 0.52 10.25
N ILE A 113 3.86 0.01 10.06
CA ILE A 113 3.49 -0.97 9.05
C ILE A 113 2.84 -0.21 7.90
N VAL A 114 3.43 -0.24 6.72
CA VAL A 114 2.85 0.36 5.51
C VAL A 114 2.34 -0.77 4.64
N GLU A 115 1.05 -0.77 4.31
CA GLU A 115 0.45 -1.80 3.46
C GLU A 115 -0.09 -1.20 2.17
N GLY A 116 0.14 -1.89 1.05
CA GLY A 116 -0.21 -1.38 -0.27
C GLY A 116 0.29 -2.26 -1.39
N VAL A 117 -0.20 -2.00 -2.61
CA VAL A 117 0.41 -2.57 -3.82
C VAL A 117 1.66 -1.77 -4.17
N PHE A 118 2.63 -2.43 -4.80
CA PHE A 118 3.80 -1.78 -5.41
C PHE A 118 4.76 -1.12 -4.42
N LEU A 119 4.85 -1.62 -3.18
CA LEU A 119 5.70 -1.02 -2.15
C LEU A 119 7.20 -1.23 -2.38
N GLN A 120 7.59 -2.18 -3.23
CA GLN A 120 9.01 -2.47 -3.53
C GLN A 120 9.52 -1.74 -4.77
N ARG A 121 8.76 -0.76 -5.26
CA ARG A 121 9.27 0.13 -6.30
C ARG A 121 10.51 0.90 -5.82
N PRO A 122 11.43 1.27 -6.72
CA PRO A 122 12.69 1.94 -6.34
C PRO A 122 12.50 3.22 -5.51
N GLU A 123 11.39 3.93 -5.70
CA GLU A 123 11.06 5.14 -4.96
C GLU A 123 10.69 4.87 -3.49
N LEU A 124 10.18 3.67 -3.16
CA LEU A 124 9.70 3.31 -1.83
C LEU A 124 10.57 2.28 -1.10
N ARG A 125 11.12 1.29 -1.82
CA ARG A 125 11.90 0.18 -1.24
C ARG A 125 13.01 0.62 -0.27
N PRO A 126 13.76 1.73 -0.51
CA PRO A 126 14.81 2.18 0.40
C PRO A 126 14.32 2.60 1.78
N TYR A 127 13.02 2.90 1.92
CA TYR A 127 12.46 3.33 3.20
C TYR A 127 12.16 2.17 4.14
N PHE A 128 11.92 0.96 3.63
CA PHE A 128 11.55 -0.19 4.45
C PHE A 128 12.77 -0.97 4.95
N GLU A 129 12.80 -1.27 6.25
CA GLU A 129 13.76 -2.20 6.84
C GLU A 129 13.42 -3.65 6.53
N ILE A 130 12.13 -3.98 6.47
CA ILE A 130 11.62 -5.32 6.13
C ILE A 130 10.45 -5.15 5.17
N VAL A 131 10.41 -5.95 4.12
CA VAL A 131 9.22 -6.13 3.28
C VAL A 131 8.74 -7.58 3.34
N VAL A 132 7.47 -7.74 3.69
CA VAL A 132 6.72 -8.99 3.54
C VAL A 132 5.93 -8.92 2.25
N TYR A 133 6.13 -9.87 1.33
CA TYR A 133 5.35 -10.00 0.11
C TYR A 133 4.33 -11.13 0.25
N LEU A 134 3.05 -10.79 0.15
CA LEU A 134 1.96 -11.77 0.14
C LEU A 134 1.73 -12.27 -1.28
N GLU A 135 2.21 -13.48 -1.54
CA GLU A 135 2.03 -14.15 -2.82
C GLU A 135 0.69 -14.90 -2.80
N LEU A 136 -0.12 -14.64 -3.83
CA LEU A 136 -1.36 -15.37 -4.06
C LEU A 136 -1.65 -15.40 -5.56
N ASP A 137 -2.07 -16.55 -6.05
CA ASP A 137 -2.36 -16.75 -7.46
C ASP A 137 -3.47 -15.81 -7.94
N GLN A 138 -3.39 -15.44 -9.21
CA GLN A 138 -4.29 -14.45 -9.82
C GLN A 138 -5.76 -14.91 -9.80
N GLU A 139 -6.04 -16.21 -9.95
CA GLU A 139 -7.41 -16.73 -9.96
C GLU A 139 -8.08 -16.57 -8.59
N THR A 140 -7.38 -16.95 -7.52
CA THR A 140 -7.84 -16.76 -6.14
C THR A 140 -8.01 -15.29 -5.81
N ARG A 141 -7.05 -14.43 -6.22
CA ARG A 141 -7.16 -12.97 -6.04
C ARG A 141 -8.38 -12.42 -6.76
N LEU A 142 -8.59 -12.77 -8.02
CA LEU A 142 -9.73 -12.31 -8.82
C LEU A 142 -11.05 -12.74 -8.21
N LYS A 143 -11.15 -13.98 -7.73
CA LYS A 143 -12.34 -14.46 -7.02
C LYS A 143 -12.67 -13.58 -5.81
N ARG A 144 -11.70 -13.39 -4.91
CA ARG A 144 -11.85 -12.51 -3.73
C ARG A 144 -12.27 -11.09 -4.10
N ILE A 145 -11.64 -10.54 -5.14
CA ILE A 145 -11.94 -9.21 -5.67
C ILE A 145 -13.38 -9.12 -6.16
N THR A 146 -13.83 -10.07 -6.98
CA THR A 146 -15.19 -10.03 -7.56
C THR A 146 -16.30 -10.24 -6.52
N ASP A 147 -15.97 -10.85 -5.38
CA ASP A 147 -16.89 -10.99 -4.24
C ASP A 147 -16.90 -9.74 -3.34
N ARG A 148 -15.76 -9.05 -3.20
CA ARG A 148 -15.60 -7.87 -2.34
C ARG A 148 -15.97 -6.55 -3.02
N ASP A 149 -15.53 -6.35 -4.26
CA ASP A 149 -15.56 -5.05 -4.94
C ASP A 149 -16.84 -4.83 -5.76
N ILE A 150 -17.98 -5.33 -5.28
CA ILE A 150 -19.29 -5.24 -5.96
C ILE A 150 -19.75 -3.81 -6.23
N TYR A 151 -19.19 -2.82 -5.54
CA TYR A 151 -19.42 -1.40 -5.80
C TYR A 151 -18.86 -0.93 -7.16
N MET A 152 -17.95 -1.70 -7.78
CA MET A 152 -17.38 -1.39 -9.10
C MET A 152 -18.25 -1.85 -10.26
N GLY A 153 -19.32 -2.61 -9.98
CA GLY A 153 -20.19 -3.19 -10.98
C GLY A 153 -20.45 -4.67 -10.72
N ASN A 154 -21.05 -5.33 -11.70
CA ASN A 154 -21.22 -6.78 -11.65
C ASN A 154 -19.88 -7.52 -11.86
N LYS A 155 -19.84 -8.82 -11.58
CA LYS A 155 -18.61 -9.62 -11.67
C LYS A 155 -17.89 -9.53 -13.04
N LYS A 156 -18.64 -9.41 -14.14
CA LYS A 156 -18.04 -9.29 -15.49
C LYS A 156 -17.40 -7.92 -15.70
N GLU A 157 -18.04 -6.85 -15.23
CA GLU A 157 -17.51 -5.49 -15.30
C GLU A 157 -16.24 -5.34 -14.45
N ILE A 158 -16.24 -5.94 -13.26
CA ILE A 158 -15.06 -6.00 -12.39
C ILE A 158 -13.92 -6.73 -13.11
N ALA A 159 -14.18 -7.94 -13.62
CA ALA A 159 -13.17 -8.74 -14.31
C ALA A 159 -12.57 -7.98 -15.51
N LEU A 160 -13.40 -7.36 -16.35
CA LEU A 160 -12.95 -6.57 -17.49
C LEU A 160 -12.04 -5.41 -17.07
N LYS A 161 -12.38 -4.72 -15.97
CA LYS A 161 -11.54 -3.64 -15.43
C LYS A 161 -10.20 -4.17 -14.92
N TYR A 162 -10.17 -5.36 -14.34
CA TYR A 162 -8.93 -6.03 -13.93
C TYR A 162 -8.05 -6.41 -15.12
N ASP A 163 -8.64 -6.96 -16.18
CA ASP A 163 -7.90 -7.30 -17.41
C ASP A 163 -7.30 -6.06 -18.09
N GLN A 164 -7.97 -4.91 -18.04
CA GLN A 164 -7.53 -3.69 -18.74
C GLN A 164 -6.59 -2.81 -17.93
N ARG A 165 -6.82 -2.72 -16.61
CA ARG A 165 -6.16 -1.72 -15.75
C ARG A 165 -5.21 -2.34 -14.73
N TYR A 166 -5.67 -3.38 -14.03
CA TYR A 166 -4.97 -3.86 -12.84
C TYR A 166 -3.91 -4.91 -13.20
N PHE A 167 -4.28 -6.00 -13.88
CA PHE A 167 -3.33 -7.07 -14.20
C PHE A 167 -2.15 -6.62 -15.06
N PRO A 168 -2.33 -5.81 -16.13
CA PRO A 168 -1.16 -5.37 -16.91
C PRO A 168 -0.21 -4.48 -16.09
N ALA A 169 -0.73 -3.70 -15.13
CA ALA A 169 0.11 -2.92 -14.24
C ALA A 169 0.85 -3.80 -13.21
N GLU A 170 0.18 -4.83 -12.70
CA GLU A 170 0.80 -5.83 -11.82
C GLU A 170 1.90 -6.60 -12.55
N GLU A 171 1.71 -6.97 -13.81
CA GLU A 171 2.74 -7.57 -14.66
C GLU A 171 3.94 -6.63 -14.82
N LYS A 172 3.72 -5.35 -15.11
CA LYS A 172 4.80 -4.36 -15.20
C LYS A 172 5.57 -4.22 -13.89
N TYR A 173 4.87 -4.26 -12.76
CA TYR A 173 5.51 -4.27 -11.45
C TYR A 173 6.38 -5.51 -11.23
N ILE A 174 5.86 -6.70 -11.57
CA ILE A 174 6.62 -7.96 -11.45
C ILE A 174 7.85 -7.93 -12.34
N GLU A 175 7.71 -7.51 -13.61
CA GLU A 175 8.80 -7.42 -14.58
C GLU A 175 9.90 -6.45 -14.11
N GLN A 176 9.52 -5.28 -13.60
CA GLN A 176 10.47 -4.21 -13.27
C GLN A 176 11.10 -4.37 -11.89
N CYS A 177 10.35 -4.88 -10.92
CA CYS A 177 10.77 -4.90 -9.51
C CYS A 177 11.06 -6.31 -9.01
N ASN A 178 10.54 -7.37 -9.65
CA ASN A 178 10.64 -8.75 -9.15
C ASN A 178 10.37 -8.85 -7.62
N PRO A 179 9.17 -8.44 -7.16
CA PRO A 179 8.88 -8.23 -5.74
C PRO A 179 9.02 -9.51 -4.90
N LEU A 180 8.82 -10.69 -5.51
CA LEU A 180 9.03 -11.98 -4.86
C LEU A 180 10.51 -12.18 -4.46
N ALA A 181 11.44 -11.77 -5.32
CA ALA A 181 12.87 -11.90 -5.06
C ALA A 181 13.43 -10.77 -4.18
N LEU A 182 12.80 -9.59 -4.17
CA LEU A 182 13.23 -8.43 -3.37
C LEU A 182 12.72 -8.45 -1.92
N ALA A 183 11.69 -9.24 -1.65
CA ALA A 183 11.08 -9.32 -0.32
C ALA A 183 12.02 -10.01 0.67
N ASP A 184 11.99 -9.54 1.91
CA ASP A 184 12.73 -10.16 3.01
C ASP A 184 11.99 -11.43 3.50
N ILE A 185 10.65 -11.44 3.37
CA ILE A 185 9.77 -12.55 3.73
C ILE A 185 8.71 -12.71 2.64
N VAL A 186 8.44 -13.95 2.23
CA VAL A 186 7.35 -14.30 1.32
C VAL A 186 6.35 -15.20 2.05
N GLU A 187 5.07 -14.82 2.02
CA GLU A 187 3.98 -15.55 2.69
C GLU A 187 2.94 -16.02 1.68
N ASN A 188 2.65 -17.32 1.69
CA ASN A 188 1.84 -18.01 0.68
C ASN A 188 0.49 -18.50 1.24
N GLU A 189 -0.09 -17.82 2.24
CA GLU A 189 -1.47 -18.07 2.69
C GLU A 189 -1.82 -17.13 3.85
N VAL A 190 -2.76 -16.20 3.65
CA VAL A 190 -3.55 -15.71 4.79
C VAL A 190 -4.73 -16.65 4.91
N LYS A 191 -4.59 -17.70 5.73
CA LYS A 191 -5.71 -18.57 6.08
C LYS A 191 -6.86 -17.72 6.60
N GLU A 192 -7.97 -17.73 5.88
CA GLU A 192 -9.25 -17.23 6.36
C GLU A 192 -9.73 -18.24 7.42
N GLY A 193 -9.71 -17.81 8.68
CA GLY A 193 -10.21 -18.61 9.80
C GLY A 193 -9.16 -18.88 10.86
N LEU A 194 -9.07 -17.97 11.83
CA LEU A 194 -8.90 -18.26 13.27
C LEU A 194 -9.46 -17.03 14.02
N VAL A 195 -10.77 -17.02 14.19
CA VAL A 195 -11.45 -16.49 15.38
C VAL A 195 -12.12 -17.70 16.02
#